data_AF-A0A968NMG3-F1
#
_entry.id   AF-A0A968NMG3-F1
#
_cell.length_a   1.000
_cell.length_b   1.000
_cell.length_c   1.000
_cell.angle_alpha   90.00
_cell.angle_beta   90.00
_cell.angle_gamma   90.00
#
_symmetry.space_group_name_H-M   'P 1'
#
loop_
_entity.id
_entity.type
_entity.pdbx_description
1 polymer ?
#
loop_
_entity_poly.entity_id
_entity_poly.type
_entity_poly.pdbx_seq_one_letter_code
_entity_poly.pdbx_strand_id
1 'polypeptide(L)' 'MDSLNVVARRNNPDYMQIAGDVRKKLGLRFKAACMLKQLTLGEGLEQAISEWLEKYDKSQGGNVERVSKEN' A
#
# COMPACT_ATOMS: atom_id res chain seq x y z
N MET A 1 15.65 10.63 15.16
CA MET A 1 16.93 10.48 14.42
C MET A 1 16.54 9.89 13.06
N ASP A 2 15.84 10.66 12.21
CA ASP A 2 15.10 10.08 11.06
C ASP A 2 15.22 10.89 9.76
N SER A 3 15.80 12.09 9.82
CA SER A 3 15.78 13.03 8.69
C SER A 3 16.69 12.62 7.53
N LEU A 4 17.72 11.80 7.76
CA LEU A 4 18.65 11.36 6.71
C LEU A 4 18.07 10.24 5.82
N ASN A 5 17.21 9.38 6.37
CA ASN A 5 16.63 8.24 5.63
C ASN A 5 15.55 8.70 4.63
N VAL A 6 14.74 9.70 5.01
CA VAL A 6 13.67 10.25 4.13
C VAL A 6 14.25 10.93 2.89
N VAL A 7 15.41 11.61 3.02
CA VAL A 7 16.10 12.26 1.90
C VAL A 7 16.67 11.25 0.91
N ALA A 8 17.17 10.11 1.40
CA ALA A 8 17.70 9.04 0.55
C ALA A 8 16.61 8.39 -0.34
N ARG A 9 15.40 8.20 0.19
CA ARG A 9 14.28 7.61 -0.56
C ARG A 9 13.74 8.50 -1.68
N ARG A 10 13.78 9.82 -1.51
CA ARG A 10 13.24 10.77 -2.52
C ARG A 10 14.07 10.80 -3.81
N ASN A 11 15.37 10.52 -3.71
CA ASN A 11 16.30 10.53 -4.84
C ASN A 11 16.63 9.12 -5.35
N ASN A 12 15.99 8.09 -4.79
CA ASN A 12 16.19 6.71 -5.22
C ASN A 12 15.19 6.38 -6.35
N PRO A 13 15.66 5.95 -7.54
CA PRO A 13 14.80 5.63 -8.68
C PRO A 13 13.82 4.46 -8.43
N ASP A 14 14.10 3.61 -7.43
CA ASP A 14 13.24 2.48 -7.07
C ASP A 14 11.99 2.90 -6.28
N TYR A 15 11.92 4.17 -5.83
CA TYR A 15 10.78 4.69 -5.08
C TYR A 15 10.00 5.73 -5.89
N MET A 16 8.67 5.62 -5.86
CA MET A 16 7.76 6.59 -6.45
C MET A 16 6.94 7.29 -5.36
N GLN A 17 6.78 8.61 -5.46
CA GLN A 17 5.88 9.36 -4.58
C GLN A 17 4.43 9.23 -5.06
N ILE A 18 3.54 8.80 -4.18
CA ILE A 18 2.09 8.75 -4.42
C ILE A 18 1.43 9.94 -3.72
N ALA A 19 0.64 10.73 -4.46
CA ALA A 19 -0.06 11.91 -3.95
C ALA A 19 -1.58 11.75 -4.08
N GLY A 20 -2.32 12.16 -3.05
CA GLY A 20 -3.78 12.15 -3.05
C GLY A 20 -4.37 12.63 -1.73
N ASP A 21 -5.61 13.11 -1.78
CA ASP A 21 -6.33 13.58 -0.61
C ASP A 21 -7.16 12.47 0.04
N VAL A 22 -7.12 12.39 1.36
CA VAL A 22 -7.95 11.49 2.17
C VAL A 22 -8.70 12.28 3.24
N ARG A 23 -9.85 11.74 3.67
CA ARG A 23 -10.59 12.35 4.78
C ARG A 23 -9.71 12.45 6.02
N LYS A 24 -9.67 13.62 6.67
CA LYS A 24 -8.81 13.90 7.85
C LYS A 24 -8.90 12.81 8.93
N LYS A 25 -10.11 12.37 9.27
CA LYS A 25 -10.34 11.31 10.27
C LYS A 25 -9.68 9.99 9.88
N LEU A 26 -9.71 9.64 8.58
CA LEU A 26 -9.08 8.43 8.06
C LEU A 26 -7.55 8.53 8.14
N GLY A 27 -6.99 9.65 7.68
CA GLY A 27 -5.54 9.88 7.74
C GLY A 27 -4.98 9.88 9.17
N LEU A 28 -5.71 10.45 10.14
CA LEU A 28 -5.32 10.42 11.55
C LEU A 28 -5.31 9.00 12.12
N ARG A 29 -6.35 8.20 11.82
CA ARG A 29 -6.42 6.81 12.25
C ARG A 29 -5.29 5.96 11.65
N PHE A 30 -5.00 6.16 10.38
CA PHE A 30 -3.91 5.47 9.69
C PHE A 30 -2.55 5.79 10.32
N LYS A 31 -2.26 7.08 10.56
CA LYS A 31 -1.04 7.52 11.27
C LYS A 31 -0.91 6.86 12.65
N ALA A 32 -1.98 6.90 13.45
CA ALA A 32 -2.00 6.27 14.76
C ALA A 32 -1.74 4.76 14.69
N ALA A 33 -2.35 4.07 13.72
CA ALA A 33 -2.12 2.64 13.51
C ALA A 33 -0.66 2.32 13.14
N CYS A 34 -0.04 3.12 12.28
CA CYS A 34 1.38 2.97 11.95
C CYS A 34 2.26 3.12 13.20
N MET A 35 2.00 4.16 14.02
CA MET A 35 2.75 4.39 15.27
C MET A 35 2.60 3.23 16.24
N LEU A 36 1.38 2.71 16.46
CA LEU A 36 1.13 1.57 17.33
C LEU A 36 1.84 0.29 16.86
N LYS A 37 2.04 0.15 15.55
CA LYS A 37 2.75 -0.97 14.92
C LYS A 37 4.25 -0.73 14.76
N GLN A 38 4.78 0.40 15.22
CA GLN A 38 6.17 0.83 15.01
C GLN A 38 6.58 0.86 13.52
N LEU A 39 5.64 1.21 12.65
CA LEU A 39 5.86 1.39 11.22
C LEU A 39 6.05 2.86 10.87
N THR A 40 6.95 3.12 9.94
CA THR A 40 6.97 4.40 9.24
C THR A 40 5.72 4.56 8.37
N LEU A 41 5.38 5.81 8.04
CA LEU A 41 4.26 6.07 7.12
C LEU A 41 4.45 5.43 5.73
N GLY A 42 5.70 5.34 5.25
CA GLY A 42 6.03 4.71 3.98
C GLY A 42 5.75 3.21 4.01
N GLU A 43 6.23 2.51 5.04
CA GLU A 43 5.97 1.07 5.21
C GLU A 43 4.47 0.77 5.36
N GLY A 44 3.76 1.60 6.14
CA GLY A 44 2.31 1.48 6.26
C GLY A 44 1.59 1.67 4.92
N LEU A 45 2.05 2.61 4.09
CA LEU A 45 1.48 2.84 2.75
C LEU A 45 1.76 1.66 1.83
N GLU A 46 2.99 1.15 1.81
CA GLU A 46 3.38 -0.01 1.00
C GLU A 46 2.54 -1.25 1.35
N GLN A 47 2.32 -1.52 2.66
CA GLN A 47 1.43 -2.60 3.09
C GLN A 47 -0.02 -2.37 2.63
N ALA A 48 -0.58 -1.19 2.88
CA ALA A 48 -1.96 -0.88 2.53
C ALA A 48 -2.23 -0.94 1.01
N ILE A 49 -1.28 -0.47 0.21
CA ILE A 49 -1.35 -0.51 -1.26
C ILE A 49 -1.23 -1.96 -1.75
N SER A 50 -0.29 -2.73 -1.20
CA SER A 50 -0.12 -4.16 -1.57
C SER A 50 -1.39 -4.97 -1.29
N GLU A 51 -1.97 -4.80 -0.10
CA GLU A 51 -3.23 -5.47 0.25
C GLU A 51 -4.41 -5.05 -0.65
N TRP A 52 -4.44 -3.78 -1.08
CA TRP A 52 -5.48 -3.29 -1.98
C TRP A 52 -5.33 -3.89 -3.38
N LEU A 53 -4.10 -3.95 -3.91
CA LEU A 53 -3.79 -4.58 -5.20
C LEU A 53 -4.07 -6.08 -5.19
N GLU A 54 -3.68 -6.80 -4.13
CA GLU A 54 -3.98 -8.24 -4.02
C GLU A 54 -5.49 -8.51 -4.06
N LYS A 55 -6.29 -7.67 -3.40
CA LYS A 55 -7.77 -7.76 -3.45
C LYS A 55 -8.30 -7.40 -4.83
N TYR A 56 -7.72 -6.38 -5.47
CA TYR A 56 -8.06 -5.98 -6.82
C TYR A 56 -7.81 -7.13 -7.80
N ASP A 57 -6.62 -7.72 -7.80
CA ASP A 57 -6.24 -8.82 -8.69
C ASP A 57 -7.13 -10.06 -8.47
N LYS A 58 -7.42 -10.40 -7.21
CA LYS A 58 -8.37 -11.48 -6.88
C LYS A 58 -9.78 -11.21 -7.41
N SER A 59 -10.22 -9.96 -7.39
CA SER A 59 -11.53 -9.57 -7.95
C SER A 59 -11.57 -9.64 -9.48
N GLN A 60 -10.45 -9.45 -10.16
CA GLN A 60 -10.34 -9.55 -11.62
C GLN A 60 -10.06 -10.99 -12.10
N GLY A 61 -9.46 -11.84 -11.26
CA GLY A 61 -9.15 -13.25 -11.55
C GLY A 61 -10.31 -14.24 -11.37
N GLY A 62 -11.49 -13.79 -10.95
CA GLY A 62 -12.65 -14.65 -10.68
C GLY A 62 -13.41 -15.19 -11.90
N ASN A 63 -12.93 -14.96 -13.13
CA ASN A 63 -13.67 -15.31 -14.36
C ASN A 63 -12.95 -16.24 -15.35
N VAL A 64 -11.77 -16.80 -15.02
CA VAL A 64 -10.98 -17.59 -16.00
C VAL A 64 -10.79 -19.07 -15.62
N GLU A 65 -11.26 -19.55 -14.47
CA GLU A 65 -11.03 -20.95 -14.07
C GLU A 65 -12.33 -21.71 -13.73
N ARG A 66 -13.26 -21.78 -14.69
CA ARG A 66 -14.42 -22.72 -14.64
C ARG A 66 -14.79 -23.38 -15.97
N VAL A 67 -13.94 -23.30 -17.01
CA VAL A 67 -14.18 -23.98 -18.29
C VAL A 67 -12.93 -24.73 -18.72
N SER A 68 -12.58 -25.82 -18.04
CA SER A 68 -11.60 -26.81 -18.53
C SER A 68 -11.64 -28.11 -17.71
N LYS A 69 -12.82 -28.69 -17.49
CA LYS A 69 -12.99 -30.12 -17.22
C LYS A 69 -14.41 -30.56 -17.60
N GLU A 70 -14.74 -30.50 -18.89
CA GLU A 70 -15.74 -31.39 -19.48
C GLU A 70 -15.57 -31.37 -21.01
N ASN A 71 -14.91 -32.41 -21.52
CA ASN A 71 -15.05 -33.06 -22.83
C ASN A 71 -13.76 -33.77 -23.23
#